data_AF-A0AAD6KA63-F1
#
_entry.id   AF-A0AAD6KA63-F1
#
_cell.length_a   1.000
_cell.length_b   1.000
_cell.length_c   1.000
_cell.angle_alpha   90.00
_cell.angle_beta   90.00
_cell.angle_gamma   90.00
#
_symmetry.space_group_name_H-M   'P 1'
#
loop_
_entity.id
_entity.type
_entity.pdbx_description
1 polymer ?
#
loop_
_entity_poly.entity_id
_entity_poly.type
_entity_poly.pdbx_seq_one_letter_code
_entity_poly.pdbx_strand_id
1 'polypeptide(L)'
;MEEETSKLPLPDTFLDFLQTNGIDPLIYTAIESTPRYIRLKPGNEAYIEEIDAEIKCRLQKVNWLPGFYSLSPHIQIANSKPYKEGKIYGIDAASGAAVLALDISVGDHVLDLCAAPGAKLCMISDLLGDSGTVTGVDVARHRLAACRTMLQKYVLGDACRLFVADGTTFSLMPLRDRLDSISCEFALEEKKDTFTEWTSRRPWKERKRAARAKENAASRLVSETDHPELIFYGKASGVVGLSKYELYKTVSSGEVSSSGYDKVLVDAECTHDGSIRHIQKFEHWGWETLNGRVLNAERSDNLTTLQLKLLKNGFRLLRVGGFTGLQHLQFDSFPE
;
A
#
# COMPACT_ATOMS: atom_id res chain seq x y z
N MET A 1 7.36 -40.12 6.67
CA MET A 1 7.94 -39.79 5.36
C MET A 1 8.09 -38.29 5.36
N GLU A 2 9.28 -37.84 5.75
CA GLU A 2 9.68 -36.43 5.67
C GLU A 2 9.82 -36.09 4.18
N GLU A 3 9.09 -35.09 3.71
CA GLU A 3 9.29 -34.54 2.36
C GLU A 3 10.62 -33.77 2.36
N GLU A 4 11.64 -34.37 1.74
CA GLU A 4 12.87 -33.67 1.37
C GLU A 4 12.53 -32.52 0.40
N THR A 5 12.50 -31.30 0.92
CA THR A 5 12.54 -30.10 0.10
C THR A 5 13.92 -30.01 -0.54
N SER A 6 14.01 -30.30 -1.84
CA SER A 6 15.22 -30.23 -2.65
C SER A 6 15.87 -28.84 -2.58
N LYS A 7 17.04 -28.74 -1.93
CA LYS A 7 17.91 -27.55 -1.93
C LYS A 7 18.65 -27.46 -3.27
N LEU A 8 18.10 -26.74 -4.24
CA LEU A 8 18.87 -26.42 -5.45
C LEU A 8 19.83 -25.27 -5.12
N PRO A 9 21.11 -25.34 -5.51
CA PRO A 9 22.04 -24.23 -5.34
C PRO A 9 21.56 -22.99 -6.11
N LEU A 10 21.82 -21.80 -5.56
CA LEU A 10 21.56 -20.52 -6.25
C LEU A 10 22.31 -20.50 -7.60
N PRO A 11 21.73 -19.92 -8.67
CA PRO A 11 22.39 -19.86 -9.98
C PRO A 11 23.71 -19.09 -9.93
N ASP A 12 24.70 -19.52 -10.72
CA ASP A 12 26.02 -18.87 -10.78
C ASP A 12 25.91 -17.38 -11.14
N THR A 13 25.03 -17.01 -12.06
CA THR A 13 24.78 -15.60 -12.44
C THR A 13 24.25 -14.75 -11.28
N PHE A 14 23.48 -15.35 -10.37
CA PHE A 14 22.97 -14.67 -9.18
C PHE A 14 24.05 -14.59 -8.11
N LEU A 15 24.88 -15.63 -7.94
CA LEU A 15 26.02 -15.60 -7.03
C LEU A 15 27.05 -14.55 -7.45
N ASP A 16 27.36 -14.44 -8.73
CA ASP A 16 28.23 -13.40 -9.29
C ASP A 16 27.68 -12.00 -9.04
N PHE A 17 26.37 -11.81 -9.21
CA PHE A 17 25.69 -10.55 -8.87
C PHE A 17 25.84 -10.21 -7.38
N LEU A 18 25.59 -11.18 -6.48
CA LEU A 18 25.72 -10.97 -5.04
C LEU A 18 27.15 -10.62 -4.64
N GLN A 19 28.14 -11.35 -5.16
CA GLN A 19 29.56 -11.07 -4.92
C GLN A 19 29.97 -9.70 -5.43
N THR A 20 29.54 -9.31 -6.64
CA THR A 20 29.83 -8.02 -7.24
C THR A 20 29.27 -6.86 -6.41
N ASN A 21 28.13 -7.06 -5.75
CA ASN A 21 27.49 -6.05 -4.90
C ASN A 21 27.87 -6.17 -3.41
N GLY A 22 28.83 -7.02 -3.06
CA GLY A 22 29.28 -7.21 -1.67
C GLY A 22 28.22 -7.81 -0.74
N ILE A 23 27.25 -8.55 -1.31
CA ILE A 23 26.16 -9.18 -0.57
C ILE A 23 26.53 -10.63 -0.28
N ASP A 24 26.49 -11.02 0.98
CA ASP A 24 26.76 -12.40 1.39
C ASP A 24 25.64 -13.35 0.87
N PRO A 25 25.96 -14.35 0.02
CA PRO A 25 24.98 -15.35 -0.43
C PRO A 25 24.29 -16.10 0.69
N LEU A 26 24.91 -16.18 1.88
CA LEU A 26 24.31 -16.84 3.05
C LEU A 26 22.98 -16.21 3.47
N ILE A 27 22.75 -14.92 3.16
CA ILE A 27 21.48 -14.23 3.38
C ILE A 27 20.31 -14.94 2.68
N TYR A 28 20.58 -15.52 1.50
CA TYR A 28 19.59 -16.23 0.69
C TYR A 28 19.57 -17.74 0.93
N THR A 29 20.51 -18.29 1.70
CA THR A 29 20.46 -19.70 2.10
C THR A 29 19.99 -19.90 3.54
N ALA A 30 20.03 -18.86 4.38
CA ALA A 30 19.59 -18.87 5.78
C ALA A 30 18.08 -18.64 5.96
N ILE A 31 17.26 -18.94 4.95
CA ILE A 31 15.83 -18.56 4.88
C ILE A 31 14.98 -19.23 5.97
N GLU A 32 15.33 -20.47 6.34
CA GLU A 32 14.69 -21.19 7.45
C GLU A 32 14.91 -20.49 8.81
N SER A 33 15.88 -19.58 8.89
CA SER A 33 16.16 -18.77 10.07
C SER A 33 15.65 -17.32 9.99
N THR A 34 15.22 -16.86 8.80
CA THR A 34 14.76 -15.47 8.65
C THR A 34 13.46 -15.25 9.43
N PRO A 35 13.45 -14.36 10.44
CA PRO A 35 12.27 -14.14 11.24
C PRO A 35 11.13 -13.54 10.41
N ARG A 36 9.89 -13.81 10.82
CA ARG A 36 8.72 -13.06 10.38
C ARG A 36 8.49 -11.91 11.32
N TYR A 37 7.87 -10.86 10.80
CA TYR A 37 7.52 -9.68 11.58
C TYR A 37 6.01 -9.51 11.66
N ILE A 38 5.56 -9.06 12.82
CA ILE A 38 4.21 -8.57 13.05
C ILE A 38 4.28 -7.18 13.67
N ARG A 39 3.22 -6.41 13.45
CA ARG A 39 2.94 -5.19 14.20
C ARG A 39 1.78 -5.44 15.15
N LEU A 40 1.94 -4.98 16.38
CA LEU A 40 0.88 -4.87 17.36
C LEU A 40 0.09 -3.60 17.09
N LYS A 41 -1.25 -3.70 17.01
CA LYS A 41 -2.10 -2.52 16.87
C LYS A 41 -1.97 -1.67 18.14
N PRO A 42 -1.75 -0.34 18.02
CA PRO A 42 -1.64 0.54 19.18
C PRO A 42 -2.79 0.35 20.19
N GLY A 43 -2.46 0.38 21.48
CA GLY A 43 -3.41 0.14 22.57
C GLY A 43 -3.56 -1.32 23.00
N ASN A 44 -2.85 -2.26 22.35
CA ASN A 44 -2.85 -3.68 22.73
C ASN A 44 -1.59 -4.13 23.49
N GLU A 45 -0.73 -3.21 23.90
CA GLU A 45 0.56 -3.49 24.56
C GLU A 45 0.40 -4.29 25.85
N ALA A 46 -0.67 -4.05 26.60
CA ALA A 46 -0.99 -4.76 27.84
C ALA A 46 -1.32 -6.25 27.63
N TYR A 47 -1.69 -6.66 26.41
CA TYR A 47 -2.11 -8.03 26.09
C TYR A 47 -0.97 -8.88 25.50
N ILE A 48 0.29 -8.41 25.53
CA ILE A 48 1.40 -9.10 24.86
C ILE A 48 1.61 -10.53 25.39
N GLU A 49 1.45 -10.75 26.69
CA GLU A 49 1.61 -12.08 27.31
C GLU A 49 0.49 -13.04 26.88
N GLU A 50 -0.74 -12.55 26.75
CA GLU A 50 -1.87 -13.33 26.22
C GLU A 50 -1.66 -13.68 24.75
N ILE A 51 -1.11 -12.74 23.97
CA ILE A 51 -0.80 -12.93 22.56
C ILE A 51 0.30 -14.00 22.40
N ASP A 52 1.36 -13.94 23.20
CA ASP A 52 2.44 -14.95 23.22
C ASP A 52 1.88 -16.35 23.50
N ALA A 53 0.99 -16.47 24.49
CA ALA A 53 0.36 -17.73 24.87
C ALA A 53 -0.51 -18.32 23.75
N GLU A 54 -1.35 -17.49 23.10
CA GLU A 54 -2.22 -17.94 22.01
C GLU A 54 -1.43 -18.33 20.75
N ILE A 55 -0.40 -17.56 20.41
CA ILE A 55 0.46 -17.83 19.25
C ILE A 55 1.40 -19.02 19.53
N LYS A 56 1.55 -19.42 20.80
CA LYS A 56 2.47 -20.47 21.28
C LYS A 56 3.92 -20.16 20.90
N CYS A 57 4.26 -18.87 20.92
CA CYS A 57 5.58 -18.38 20.57
C CYS A 57 5.84 -17.09 21.34
N ARG A 58 7.01 -16.98 21.97
CA ARG A 58 7.43 -15.75 22.65
C ARG A 58 7.87 -14.72 21.62
N LEU A 59 7.07 -13.67 21.45
CA LEU A 59 7.37 -12.58 20.53
C LEU A 59 8.61 -11.81 21.00
N GLN A 60 9.55 -11.57 20.08
CA GLN A 60 10.76 -10.80 20.38
C GLN A 60 10.57 -9.37 19.89
N LYS A 61 10.69 -8.38 20.79
CA LYS A 61 10.51 -6.96 20.42
C LYS A 61 11.63 -6.51 19.47
N VAL A 62 11.25 -5.80 18.41
CA VAL A 62 12.20 -5.14 17.50
C VAL A 62 12.51 -3.75 18.08
N ASN A 63 13.64 -3.62 18.79
CA ASN A 63 13.92 -2.44 19.60
C ASN A 63 13.99 -1.11 18.81
N TRP A 64 14.42 -1.16 17.56
CA TRP A 64 14.53 0.02 16.69
C TRP A 64 13.23 0.38 15.98
N LEU A 65 12.19 -0.47 16.06
CA LEU A 65 10.92 -0.29 15.37
C LEU A 65 9.74 -0.42 16.34
N PRO A 66 9.15 0.69 16.80
CA PRO A 66 8.08 0.68 17.79
C PRO A 66 6.85 -0.14 17.36
N GLY A 67 6.34 -0.97 18.27
CA GLY A 67 5.17 -1.82 18.01
C GLY A 67 5.44 -3.06 17.15
N PHE A 68 6.69 -3.30 16.73
CA PHE A 68 7.06 -4.48 15.94
C PHE A 68 7.66 -5.58 16.79
N TYR A 69 7.33 -6.81 16.40
CA TYR A 69 7.83 -8.03 17.03
C TYR A 69 8.23 -9.04 15.95
N SER A 70 9.34 -9.73 16.18
CA SER A 70 9.77 -10.86 15.39
C SER A 70 9.29 -12.18 15.99
N LEU A 71 8.99 -13.14 15.12
CA LEU A 71 8.59 -14.50 15.46
C LEU A 71 9.22 -15.50 14.49
N SER A 72 9.28 -16.76 14.89
CA SER A 72 9.82 -17.85 14.06
C SER A 72 9.08 -17.96 12.72
N PRO A 73 9.79 -18.27 11.61
CA PRO A 73 9.20 -18.36 10.27
C PRO A 73 8.07 -19.38 10.14
N HIS A 74 8.07 -20.44 10.96
CA HIS A 74 7.10 -21.53 10.91
C HIS A 74 5.78 -21.21 11.60
N ILE A 75 5.74 -20.17 12.43
CA ILE A 75 4.55 -19.81 13.20
C ILE A 75 3.54 -19.10 12.28
N GLN A 76 2.31 -19.61 12.26
CA GLN A 76 1.22 -19.04 11.48
C GLN A 76 0.26 -18.25 12.38
N ILE A 77 0.19 -16.94 12.18
CA ILE A 77 -0.71 -16.07 12.95
C ILE A 77 -2.14 -16.05 12.42
N ALA A 78 -2.40 -16.47 11.17
CA ALA A 78 -3.68 -16.25 10.50
C ALA A 78 -4.88 -16.89 11.24
N ASN A 79 -4.63 -17.98 11.96
CA ASN A 79 -5.64 -18.72 12.70
C ASN A 79 -5.77 -18.31 14.17
N SER A 80 -4.84 -17.50 14.69
CA SER A 80 -4.84 -17.09 16.09
C SER A 80 -5.95 -16.09 16.40
N LYS A 81 -6.44 -16.12 17.64
CA LYS A 81 -7.45 -15.17 18.11
C LYS A 81 -6.99 -13.70 18.01
N PRO A 82 -5.77 -13.29 18.44
CA PRO A 82 -5.26 -11.93 18.28
C PRO A 82 -5.27 -11.44 16.83
N TYR A 83 -4.94 -12.31 15.87
CA TYR A 83 -4.99 -11.93 14.47
C TYR A 83 -6.43 -11.72 14.00
N LYS A 84 -7.34 -12.65 14.32
CA LYS A 84 -8.75 -12.56 13.92
C LYS A 84 -9.46 -11.35 14.52
N GLU A 85 -9.14 -11.02 15.77
CA GLU A 85 -9.65 -9.86 16.51
C GLU A 85 -9.02 -8.53 16.09
N GLY A 86 -8.03 -8.54 15.18
CA GLY A 86 -7.40 -7.32 14.69
C GLY A 86 -6.39 -6.68 15.67
N LYS A 87 -5.90 -7.44 16.66
CA LYS A 87 -4.87 -6.96 17.61
C LYS A 87 -3.48 -6.95 16.99
N ILE A 88 -3.22 -7.84 16.04
CA ILE A 88 -1.94 -7.96 15.33
C ILE A 88 -2.13 -8.11 13.82
N TYR A 89 -1.12 -7.72 13.06
CA TYR A 89 -1.02 -8.03 11.64
C TYR A 89 0.41 -8.27 11.18
N GLY A 90 0.56 -9.07 10.13
CA GLY A 90 1.85 -9.29 9.49
C GLY A 90 2.23 -8.10 8.62
N ILE A 91 3.42 -7.57 8.83
CA ILE A 91 4.03 -6.53 8.02
C ILE A 91 5.55 -6.69 8.15
N ASP A 92 6.27 -6.55 7.05
CA ASP A 92 7.73 -6.65 7.07
C ASP A 92 8.36 -5.48 7.82
N ALA A 93 9.48 -5.71 8.51
CA ALA A 93 10.17 -4.66 9.27
C ALA A 93 10.63 -3.49 8.37
N ALA A 94 11.09 -3.77 7.14
CA ALA A 94 11.48 -2.70 6.21
C ALA A 94 10.27 -1.87 5.76
N SER A 95 9.10 -2.51 5.62
CA SER A 95 7.84 -1.82 5.34
C SER A 95 7.42 -0.91 6.51
N GLY A 96 7.57 -1.38 7.74
CA GLY A 96 7.34 -0.56 8.93
C GLY A 96 8.30 0.61 9.04
N ALA A 97 9.58 0.38 8.74
CA ALA A 97 10.61 1.41 8.73
C ALA A 97 10.30 2.52 7.73
N ALA A 98 9.84 2.17 6.52
CA ALA A 98 9.46 3.15 5.50
C ALA A 98 8.29 4.04 5.96
N VAL A 99 7.28 3.48 6.64
CA VAL A 99 6.19 4.29 7.19
C VAL A 99 6.66 5.16 8.35
N LEU A 100 7.56 4.66 9.21
CA LEU A 100 8.13 5.45 10.30
C LEU A 100 8.96 6.62 9.78
N ALA A 101 9.72 6.42 8.69
CA ALA A 101 10.53 7.46 8.06
C ALA A 101 9.73 8.60 7.43
N LEU A 102 8.42 8.40 7.17
CA LEU A 102 7.53 9.47 6.70
C LEU A 102 7.24 10.51 7.79
N ASP A 103 7.51 10.22 9.06
CA ASP A 103 7.25 11.14 10.19
C ASP A 103 5.82 11.70 10.19
N ILE A 104 4.85 10.78 10.11
CA ILE A 104 3.42 11.10 10.04
C ILE A 104 2.95 11.69 11.37
N SER A 105 2.34 12.85 11.31
CA SER A 105 1.72 13.52 12.45
C SER A 105 0.19 13.36 12.43
N VAL A 106 -0.44 13.40 13.60
CA VAL A 106 -1.91 13.45 13.73
C VAL A 106 -2.45 14.65 12.93
N GLY A 107 -3.47 14.42 12.11
CA GLY A 107 -4.04 15.46 11.24
C GLY A 107 -3.41 15.54 9.84
N ASP A 108 -2.30 14.84 9.57
CA ASP A 108 -1.72 14.82 8.23
C ASP A 108 -2.68 14.16 7.20
N HIS A 109 -2.62 14.66 5.97
CA HIS A 109 -3.21 14.04 4.81
C HIS A 109 -2.14 13.29 4.03
N VAL A 110 -2.25 11.96 4.02
CA VAL A 110 -1.23 11.06 3.48
C VAL A 110 -1.72 10.39 2.21
N LEU A 111 -0.86 10.33 1.20
CA LEU A 111 -1.09 9.59 -0.04
C LEU A 111 -0.18 8.37 -0.09
N ASP A 112 -0.74 7.22 -0.45
CA ASP A 112 0.00 6.00 -0.78
C ASP A 112 -0.30 5.65 -2.25
N LEU A 113 0.68 5.86 -3.14
CA LEU A 113 0.51 5.71 -4.58
C LEU A 113 0.50 4.25 -5.07
N CYS A 114 0.86 3.30 -4.20
CA CYS A 114 0.91 1.86 -4.48
C CYS A 114 0.39 1.07 -3.28
N ALA A 115 -0.84 1.38 -2.85
CA ALA A 115 -1.33 1.07 -1.52
C ALA A 115 -1.59 -0.41 -1.24
N ALA A 116 -1.84 -1.24 -2.26
CA ALA A 116 -2.24 -2.61 -2.02
C ALA A 116 -1.01 -3.52 -1.75
N PRO A 117 -1.07 -4.49 -0.82
CA PRO A 117 -2.27 -5.06 -0.21
C PRO A 117 -2.80 -4.34 1.04
N GLY A 118 -2.19 -3.24 1.49
CA GLY A 118 -2.77 -2.36 2.52
C GLY A 118 -2.12 -2.35 3.89
N ALA A 119 -1.04 -3.12 4.13
CA ALA A 119 -0.41 -3.16 5.45
C ALA A 119 0.22 -1.83 5.86
N LYS A 120 0.92 -1.15 4.93
CA LYS A 120 1.48 0.20 5.15
C LYS A 120 0.37 1.22 5.34
N LEU A 121 -0.66 1.16 4.50
CA LEU A 121 -1.85 1.99 4.61
C LEU A 121 -2.55 1.87 5.98
N CYS A 122 -2.66 0.65 6.54
CA CYS A 122 -3.16 0.45 7.90
C CYS A 122 -2.25 1.10 8.94
N MET A 123 -0.93 0.92 8.83
CA MET A 123 0.02 1.56 9.74
C MET A 123 -0.05 3.10 9.67
N ILE A 124 -0.18 3.67 8.46
CA ILE A 124 -0.40 5.10 8.24
C ILE A 124 -1.68 5.55 8.96
N SER A 125 -2.78 4.82 8.75
CA SER A 125 -4.06 5.15 9.38
C SER A 125 -4.04 5.05 10.90
N ASP A 126 -3.28 4.11 11.48
CA ASP A 126 -3.08 4.04 12.94
C ASP A 126 -2.34 5.28 13.48
N LEU A 127 -1.38 5.84 12.71
CA LEU A 127 -0.58 6.99 13.12
C LEU A 127 -1.33 8.33 13.02
N LEU A 128 -2.28 8.44 12.09
CA LEU A 128 -3.11 9.64 11.94
C LEU A 128 -4.10 9.85 13.09
N GLY A 129 -4.56 8.78 13.72
CA GLY A 129 -5.60 8.85 14.75
C GLY A 129 -6.95 9.32 14.20
N ASP A 130 -7.62 10.20 14.94
CA ASP A 130 -8.99 10.66 14.62
C ASP A 130 -9.04 11.89 13.71
N SER A 131 -7.88 12.37 13.23
CA SER A 131 -7.75 13.56 12.39
C SER A 131 -6.84 13.30 11.19
N GLY A 132 -7.09 13.99 10.08
CA GLY A 132 -6.37 13.77 8.83
C GLY A 132 -7.02 12.69 7.97
N THR A 133 -6.45 12.41 6.80
CA THR A 133 -7.00 11.39 5.88
C THR A 133 -5.92 10.60 5.16
N VAL A 134 -6.25 9.35 4.80
CA VAL A 134 -5.38 8.49 3.96
C VAL A 134 -6.02 8.28 2.60
N THR A 135 -5.26 8.53 1.54
CA THR A 135 -5.65 8.20 0.17
C THR A 135 -4.77 7.07 -0.34
N GLY A 136 -5.37 5.91 -0.64
CA GLY A 136 -4.68 4.78 -1.25
C GLY A 136 -5.00 4.65 -2.73
N VAL A 137 -3.97 4.48 -3.56
CA VAL A 137 -4.09 4.30 -5.01
C VAL A 137 -3.38 3.01 -5.42
N ASP A 138 -3.99 2.26 -6.33
CA ASP A 138 -3.36 1.10 -6.96
C ASP A 138 -4.07 0.77 -8.28
N VAL A 139 -3.33 0.26 -9.26
CA VAL A 139 -3.90 -0.17 -10.55
C VAL A 139 -4.71 -1.46 -10.41
N ALA A 140 -4.37 -2.32 -9.45
CA ALA A 140 -4.95 -3.64 -9.27
C ALA A 140 -6.15 -3.61 -8.32
N ARG A 141 -7.34 -3.44 -8.89
CA ARG A 141 -8.63 -3.46 -8.17
C ARG A 141 -8.78 -4.62 -7.18
N HIS A 142 -8.35 -5.82 -7.54
CA HIS A 142 -8.50 -7.01 -6.69
C HIS A 142 -7.57 -6.94 -5.47
N ARG A 143 -6.35 -6.38 -5.60
CA ARG A 143 -5.44 -6.13 -4.48
C ARG A 143 -6.01 -5.05 -3.55
N LEU A 144 -6.60 -3.99 -4.10
CA LEU A 144 -7.28 -2.99 -3.27
C LEU A 144 -8.52 -3.53 -2.55
N ALA A 145 -9.22 -4.52 -3.11
CA ALA A 145 -10.30 -5.18 -2.39
C ALA A 145 -9.79 -5.89 -1.13
N ALA A 146 -8.59 -6.48 -1.17
CA ALA A 146 -7.91 -7.03 0.01
C ALA A 146 -7.50 -5.94 1.00
N CYS A 147 -6.96 -4.81 0.50
CA CYS A 147 -6.66 -3.62 1.32
C CYS A 147 -7.90 -3.13 2.07
N ARG A 148 -9.05 -3.00 1.39
CA ARG A 148 -10.33 -2.67 2.03
C ARG A 148 -10.71 -3.66 3.13
N THR A 149 -10.59 -4.96 2.88
CA THR A 149 -10.87 -5.98 3.91
C THR A 149 -9.95 -5.82 5.11
N MET A 150 -8.68 -5.47 4.89
CA MET A 150 -7.72 -5.19 5.95
C MET A 150 -8.16 -3.95 6.77
N LEU A 151 -8.44 -2.82 6.13
CA LEU A 151 -8.92 -1.60 6.80
C LEU A 151 -10.19 -1.85 7.62
N GLN A 152 -11.14 -2.63 7.09
CA GLN A 152 -12.37 -2.98 7.80
C GLN A 152 -12.10 -3.88 9.01
N LYS A 153 -11.26 -4.91 8.85
CA LYS A 153 -10.88 -5.83 9.93
C LYS A 153 -10.21 -5.10 11.09
N TYR A 154 -9.32 -4.15 10.77
CA TYR A 154 -8.58 -3.40 11.78
C TYR A 154 -9.31 -2.13 12.25
N VAL A 155 -10.50 -1.83 11.72
CA VAL A 155 -11.30 -0.64 12.08
C VAL A 155 -10.50 0.65 11.82
N LEU A 156 -9.92 0.75 10.63
CA LEU A 156 -9.08 1.86 10.15
C LEU A 156 -9.61 2.48 8.85
N GLY A 157 -10.87 2.18 8.52
CA GLY A 157 -11.48 2.59 7.27
C GLY A 157 -12.01 4.02 7.25
N ASP A 158 -12.26 4.63 8.41
CA ASP A 158 -13.11 5.82 8.52
C ASP A 158 -12.53 7.07 7.86
N ALA A 159 -11.23 7.32 7.99
CA ALA A 159 -10.53 8.43 7.36
C ALA A 159 -9.89 8.08 6.01
N CYS A 160 -10.17 6.89 5.47
CA CYS A 160 -9.50 6.37 4.28
C CYS A 160 -10.39 6.49 3.03
N ARG A 161 -9.76 6.68 1.86
CA ARG A 161 -10.38 6.53 0.55
C ARG A 161 -9.45 5.79 -0.42
N LEU A 162 -10.01 4.86 -1.19
CA LEU A 162 -9.26 4.01 -2.11
C LEU A 162 -9.69 4.22 -3.56
N PHE A 163 -8.71 4.44 -4.43
CA PHE A 163 -8.91 4.64 -5.85
C PHE A 163 -8.20 3.57 -6.67
N VAL A 164 -8.91 3.03 -7.66
CA VAL A 164 -8.29 2.27 -8.75
C VAL A 164 -7.85 3.25 -9.81
N ALA A 165 -6.53 3.46 -9.95
CA ALA A 165 -5.96 4.39 -10.92
C ALA A 165 -4.47 4.08 -11.16
N ASP A 166 -3.91 4.64 -12.24
CA ASP A 166 -2.47 4.68 -12.45
C ASP A 166 -1.85 5.74 -11.52
N GLY A 167 -0.98 5.29 -10.62
CA GLY A 167 -0.27 6.14 -9.68
C GLY A 167 0.68 7.15 -10.35
N THR A 168 1.06 6.95 -11.61
CA THR A 168 1.90 7.91 -12.36
C THR A 168 1.13 9.13 -12.86
N THR A 169 -0.18 9.01 -13.02
CA THR A 169 -1.04 10.07 -13.56
C THR A 169 -2.05 10.60 -12.54
N PHE A 170 -2.29 9.88 -11.44
CA PHE A 170 -3.22 10.26 -10.37
C PHE A 170 -3.04 11.71 -9.91
N SER A 171 -4.14 12.44 -9.74
CA SER A 171 -4.13 13.90 -9.55
C SER A 171 -5.16 14.44 -8.55
N LEU A 172 -5.81 13.58 -7.74
CA LEU A 172 -6.82 14.05 -6.78
C LEU A 172 -6.15 14.55 -5.48
N MET A 173 -6.56 15.73 -5.03
CA MET A 173 -6.05 16.38 -3.80
C MET A 173 -6.71 15.83 -2.53
N PRO A 174 -6.07 15.97 -1.36
CA PRO A 174 -6.70 15.67 -0.07
C PRO A 174 -7.96 16.52 0.14
N LEU A 175 -8.98 15.94 0.77
CA LEU A 175 -10.16 16.66 1.21
C LEU A 175 -9.86 17.21 2.60
N ARG A 176 -9.57 18.51 2.67
CA ARG A 176 -9.42 19.26 3.92
C ARG A 176 -10.81 19.72 4.38
N ASP A 177 -11.04 19.79 5.69
CA ASP A 177 -12.31 20.28 6.24
C ASP A 177 -12.63 21.66 5.67
N ARG A 178 -13.72 21.76 4.91
CA ARG A 178 -14.26 23.03 4.43
C ARG A 178 -14.92 23.76 5.59
N LEU A 179 -14.14 24.31 6.52
CA LEU A 179 -14.67 25.32 7.44
C LEU A 179 -14.60 26.74 6.88
N ASP A 180 -13.75 27.00 5.88
CA ASP A 180 -13.64 28.34 5.28
C ASP A 180 -14.02 28.31 3.79
N SER A 181 -14.94 29.21 3.42
CA SER A 181 -15.43 29.51 2.06
C SER A 181 -16.53 28.63 1.44
N ILE A 182 -17.76 28.71 1.97
CA ILE A 182 -18.95 28.77 1.11
C ILE A 182 -19.85 29.92 1.61
N SER A 183 -19.42 31.15 1.36
CA SER A 183 -20.33 32.29 1.19
C SER A 183 -20.63 32.42 -0.30
N CYS A 184 -21.47 31.54 -0.82
CA CYS A 184 -22.13 31.72 -2.11
C CYS A 184 -23.51 31.10 -2.03
N GLU A 185 -24.46 31.91 -1.56
CA GLU A 185 -25.86 31.77 -1.93
C GLU A 185 -25.93 31.70 -3.45
N PHE A 186 -26.51 30.63 -4.02
CA PHE A 186 -27.39 30.70 -5.18
C PHE A 186 -28.08 29.33 -5.39
N ALA A 187 -29.40 29.39 -5.25
CA ALA A 187 -30.44 28.69 -6.00
C ALA A 187 -30.50 27.15 -5.98
N LEU A 188 -31.60 26.68 -5.36
CA LEU A 188 -32.53 25.66 -5.88
C LEU A 188 -32.14 25.06 -7.24
N GLU A 189 -31.84 23.75 -7.30
CA GLU A 189 -32.50 22.73 -8.15
C GLU A 189 -31.71 21.40 -8.24
N GLU A 190 -32.49 20.31 -8.28
CA GLU A 190 -32.15 18.90 -8.50
C GLU A 190 -31.33 18.14 -7.43
N LYS A 191 -31.87 16.98 -7.01
CA LYS A 191 -31.17 15.96 -6.19
C LYS A 191 -29.88 15.52 -6.90
N LYS A 192 -28.77 16.21 -6.64
CA LYS A 192 -27.43 15.87 -7.09
C LYS A 192 -27.04 14.46 -6.61
N ASP A 193 -26.30 13.75 -7.46
CA ASP A 193 -25.66 12.46 -7.20
C ASP A 193 -24.53 12.64 -6.16
N THR A 194 -24.90 12.86 -4.90
CA THR A 194 -23.99 13.05 -3.76
C THR A 194 -23.64 11.72 -3.12
N PHE A 195 -22.40 11.58 -2.64
CA PHE A 195 -21.97 10.39 -1.90
C PHE A 195 -22.65 10.34 -0.53
N THR A 196 -23.35 9.24 -0.23
CA THR A 196 -23.86 8.92 1.10
C THR A 196 -22.81 8.13 1.88
N GLU A 197 -23.12 7.69 3.12
CA GLU A 197 -22.25 6.74 3.82
C GLU A 197 -22.00 5.49 2.96
N TRP A 198 -20.73 5.04 2.95
CA TRP A 198 -20.32 3.93 2.09
C TRP A 198 -21.00 2.63 2.52
N THR A 199 -21.48 1.86 1.55
CA THR A 199 -22.04 0.54 1.79
C THR A 199 -21.37 -0.50 0.89
N SER A 200 -21.23 -1.72 1.41
CA SER A 200 -20.68 -2.85 0.66
C SER A 200 -21.59 -3.30 -0.49
N ARG A 201 -22.88 -2.98 -0.40
CA ARG A 201 -23.90 -3.33 -1.40
C ARG A 201 -24.04 -2.22 -2.44
N ARG A 202 -23.42 -2.41 -3.60
CA ARG A 202 -23.68 -1.54 -4.76
C ARG A 202 -25.17 -1.60 -5.15
N PRO A 203 -25.88 -0.46 -5.22
CA PRO A 203 -27.26 -0.43 -5.69
C PRO A 203 -27.41 -1.09 -7.05
N TRP A 204 -28.53 -1.78 -7.28
CA TRP A 204 -28.81 -2.49 -8.54
C TRP A 204 -28.58 -1.64 -9.80
N LYS A 205 -28.96 -0.35 -9.76
CA LYS A 205 -28.76 0.60 -10.87
C LYS A 205 -27.28 0.82 -11.20
N GLU A 206 -26.41 0.85 -10.20
CA GLU A 206 -24.96 0.96 -10.40
C GLU A 206 -24.35 -0.36 -10.87
N ARG A 207 -24.80 -1.50 -10.33
CA ARG A 207 -24.39 -2.82 -10.82
C ARG A 207 -24.70 -2.99 -12.30
N LYS A 208 -25.90 -2.56 -12.74
CA LYS A 208 -26.32 -2.61 -14.14
C LYS A 208 -25.50 -1.66 -15.02
N ARG A 209 -25.17 -0.45 -14.55
CA ARG A 209 -24.27 0.48 -15.26
C ARG A 209 -22.85 -0.04 -15.37
N ALA A 210 -22.28 -0.58 -14.29
CA ALA A 210 -20.94 -1.16 -14.28
C ALA A 210 -20.85 -2.44 -15.15
N ALA A 211 -21.90 -3.27 -15.14
CA ALA A 211 -21.99 -4.44 -16.03
C ALA A 211 -22.04 -4.00 -17.51
N ARG A 212 -22.87 -3.00 -17.85
CA ARG A 212 -22.91 -2.41 -19.20
C ARG A 212 -21.60 -1.76 -19.61
N ALA A 213 -20.92 -1.08 -18.69
CA ALA A 213 -19.59 -0.51 -18.95
C ALA A 213 -18.54 -1.59 -19.21
N LYS A 214 -18.57 -2.70 -18.46
CA LYS A 214 -17.71 -3.88 -18.72
C LYS A 214 -18.03 -4.58 -20.04
N GLU A 215 -19.30 -4.70 -20.39
CA GLU A 215 -19.76 -5.31 -21.65
C GLU A 215 -19.36 -4.45 -22.86
N ASN A 216 -19.44 -3.13 -22.74
CA ASN A 216 -18.95 -2.16 -23.73
C ASN A 216 -17.41 -2.03 -23.77
N ALA A 217 -16.72 -2.34 -22.67
CA ALA A 217 -15.25 -2.38 -22.61
C ALA A 217 -14.70 -3.70 -23.15
N ALA A 218 -15.46 -4.80 -23.14
CA ALA A 218 -15.04 -6.07 -23.73
C ALA A 218 -15.02 -6.05 -25.27
N SER A 219 -15.71 -5.10 -25.90
CA SER A 219 -15.74 -4.90 -27.36
C SER A 219 -14.79 -3.80 -27.86
N ARG A 220 -14.08 -3.11 -26.95
CA ARG A 220 -13.06 -2.11 -27.28
C ARG A 220 -11.75 -2.55 -26.66
N LEU A 221 -10.72 -2.78 -27.47
CA LEU A 221 -9.33 -2.83 -27.00
C LEU A 221 -9.10 -1.62 -26.09
N VAL A 222 -8.97 -1.88 -24.79
CA VAL A 222 -8.59 -0.97 -23.69
C VAL A 222 -8.82 0.52 -24.01
N SER A 223 -10.06 1.00 -23.91
CA SER A 223 -10.28 2.43 -23.68
C SER A 223 -10.21 2.67 -22.18
N GLU A 224 -9.01 3.04 -21.71
CA GLU A 224 -8.77 3.59 -20.39
C GLU A 224 -9.86 4.61 -20.05
N THR A 225 -10.62 4.36 -18.99
CA THR A 225 -11.31 5.47 -18.35
C THR A 225 -10.24 6.29 -17.63
N ASP A 226 -9.84 7.42 -18.21
CA ASP A 226 -8.86 8.41 -17.72
C ASP A 226 -9.11 8.95 -16.29
N HIS A 227 -10.13 8.47 -15.60
CA HIS A 227 -10.57 8.97 -14.30
C HIS A 227 -10.42 7.92 -13.21
N PRO A 228 -9.78 8.26 -12.08
CA PRO A 228 -9.65 7.37 -10.92
C PRO A 228 -11.00 6.80 -10.47
N GLU A 229 -11.10 5.48 -10.27
CA GLU A 229 -12.33 4.88 -9.76
C GLU A 229 -12.30 4.79 -8.23
N LEU A 230 -13.14 5.56 -7.54
CA LEU A 230 -13.34 5.40 -6.10
C LEU A 230 -14.06 4.08 -5.78
N ILE A 231 -13.43 3.20 -5.01
CA ILE A 231 -13.97 1.87 -4.65
C ILE A 231 -14.30 1.71 -3.16
N PHE A 232 -13.73 2.56 -2.31
CA PHE A 232 -13.96 2.58 -0.87
C PHE A 232 -13.71 3.98 -0.34
N TYR A 233 -14.54 4.41 0.61
CA TYR A 233 -14.31 5.62 1.39
C TYR A 233 -14.98 5.47 2.75
N GLY A 234 -14.31 5.94 3.81
CA GLY A 234 -14.87 5.96 5.14
C GLY A 234 -15.72 7.19 5.42
N LYS A 235 -16.39 7.20 6.57
CA LYS A 235 -17.28 8.29 6.98
C LYS A 235 -16.56 9.62 7.19
N ALA A 236 -15.35 9.58 7.75
CA ALA A 236 -14.50 10.73 8.02
C ALA A 236 -13.51 11.05 6.89
N SER A 237 -13.63 10.40 5.72
CA SER A 237 -12.73 10.62 4.57
C SER A 237 -12.95 11.96 3.84
N GLY A 238 -13.94 12.75 4.26
CA GLY A 238 -14.39 13.97 3.59
C GLY A 238 -15.26 13.74 2.35
N VAL A 239 -15.49 12.49 1.93
CA VAL A 239 -16.25 12.17 0.70
C VAL A 239 -17.76 12.29 0.90
N VAL A 240 -18.27 11.94 2.09
CA VAL A 240 -19.72 11.93 2.37
C VAL A 240 -20.27 13.34 2.24
N GLY A 241 -21.35 13.50 1.48
CA GLY A 241 -21.98 14.79 1.16
C GLY A 241 -21.44 15.48 -0.09
N LEU A 242 -20.29 15.07 -0.63
CA LEU A 242 -19.76 15.64 -1.87
C LEU A 242 -20.51 15.11 -3.10
N SER A 243 -20.62 15.93 -4.12
CA SER A 243 -20.98 15.48 -5.46
C SER A 243 -19.79 14.84 -6.18
N LYS A 244 -20.06 14.00 -7.19
CA LYS A 244 -19.01 13.47 -8.08
C LYS A 244 -18.15 14.56 -8.70
N TYR A 245 -18.78 15.67 -9.12
CA TYR A 245 -18.06 16.80 -9.69
C TYR A 245 -17.06 17.40 -8.70
N GLU A 246 -17.46 17.59 -7.43
CA GLU A 246 -16.56 18.13 -6.41
C GLU A 246 -15.41 17.19 -6.08
N LEU A 247 -15.66 15.87 -6.00
CA LEU A 247 -14.63 14.89 -5.73
C LEU A 247 -13.57 14.82 -6.84
N TYR A 248 -14.01 14.84 -8.11
CA TYR A 248 -13.14 14.71 -9.27
C TYR A 248 -12.68 16.05 -9.87
N LYS A 249 -12.99 17.17 -9.21
CA LYS A 249 -12.52 18.48 -9.65
C LYS A 249 -11.00 18.53 -9.52
N THR A 250 -10.32 18.64 -10.65
CA THR A 250 -8.87 18.87 -10.67
C THR A 250 -8.58 20.30 -10.26
N VAL A 251 -7.60 20.46 -9.38
CA VAL A 251 -7.17 21.77 -8.89
C VAL A 251 -6.07 22.29 -9.82
N SER A 252 -6.05 23.61 -10.07
CA SER A 252 -5.03 24.23 -10.94
C SER A 252 -3.63 24.10 -10.32
N SER A 253 -2.57 24.07 -11.13
CA SER A 253 -1.19 23.85 -10.67
C SER A 253 -0.71 24.88 -9.63
N GLY A 254 -1.32 26.07 -9.58
CA GLY A 254 -1.01 27.11 -8.59
C GLY A 254 -1.53 26.82 -7.18
N GLU A 255 -2.56 25.99 -7.02
CA GLU A 255 -3.22 25.70 -5.73
C GLU A 255 -2.61 24.48 -5.01
N VAL A 256 -1.80 23.66 -5.69
CA VAL A 256 -1.18 22.45 -5.12
C VAL A 256 -0.17 22.80 -4.01
N SER A 257 0.49 23.97 -4.13
CA SER A 257 1.49 24.43 -3.17
C SER A 257 0.93 24.58 -1.74
N SER A 258 -0.35 24.90 -1.58
CA SER A 258 -1.04 25.01 -0.28
C SER A 258 -2.02 23.87 0.02
N SER A 259 -2.54 23.19 -1.01
CA SER A 259 -3.61 22.18 -0.86
C SER A 259 -3.18 20.72 -1.09
N GLY A 260 -1.91 20.47 -1.44
CA GLY A 260 -1.36 19.12 -1.63
C GLY A 260 -1.33 18.25 -0.36
N TYR A 261 -0.85 17.02 -0.51
CA TYR A 261 -0.68 16.08 0.60
C TYR A 261 0.47 16.51 1.51
N ASP A 262 0.31 16.24 2.80
CA ASP A 262 1.32 16.53 3.80
C ASP A 262 2.46 15.51 3.71
N LYS A 263 2.11 14.25 3.40
CA LYS A 263 3.04 13.13 3.22
C LYS A 263 2.65 12.30 2.00
N VAL A 264 3.64 11.82 1.24
CA VAL A 264 3.43 10.87 0.14
C VAL A 264 4.36 9.67 0.27
N LEU A 265 3.79 8.47 0.31
CA LEU A 265 4.50 7.21 0.20
C LEU A 265 4.49 6.74 -1.26
N VAL A 266 5.68 6.47 -1.78
CA VAL A 266 5.86 5.78 -3.05
C VAL A 266 6.46 4.41 -2.75
N ASP A 267 5.61 3.40 -2.72
CA ASP A 267 5.98 1.99 -2.63
C ASP A 267 6.02 1.39 -4.03
N ALA A 268 6.94 1.88 -4.87
CA ALA A 268 7.03 1.44 -6.25
C ALA A 268 7.46 -0.04 -6.29
N GLU A 269 6.80 -0.84 -7.12
CA GLU A 269 7.23 -2.22 -7.36
C GLU A 269 8.71 -2.19 -7.81
N CYS A 270 9.55 -2.97 -7.12
CA CYS A 270 10.95 -3.19 -7.47
C CYS A 270 11.11 -4.57 -8.13
N THR A 271 12.25 -4.83 -8.76
CA THR A 271 12.68 -6.21 -8.98
C THR A 271 12.59 -6.91 -7.63
N HIS A 272 11.94 -8.06 -7.52
CA HIS A 272 11.62 -8.65 -6.22
C HIS A 272 12.85 -9.29 -5.53
N ASP A 273 14.08 -8.79 -5.80
CA ASP A 273 15.37 -9.31 -5.35
C ASP A 273 15.74 -8.94 -3.90
N GLY A 274 15.19 -7.84 -3.38
CA GLY A 274 15.36 -7.45 -1.97
C GLY A 274 14.54 -8.28 -0.97
N SER A 275 13.56 -9.08 -1.45
CA SER A 275 12.74 -9.95 -0.60
C SER A 275 13.10 -11.42 -0.81
N ILE A 276 13.89 -11.95 0.13
CA ILE A 276 14.36 -13.35 0.17
C ILE A 276 13.21 -14.35 -0.06
N ARG A 277 12.01 -14.09 0.49
CA ARG A 277 10.83 -14.95 0.32
C ARG A 277 10.18 -14.86 -1.07
N HIS A 278 10.33 -13.75 -1.77
CA HIS A 278 9.85 -13.65 -3.15
C HIS A 278 10.78 -14.38 -4.12
N ILE A 279 12.08 -14.40 -3.85
CA ILE A 279 13.05 -15.21 -4.61
C ILE A 279 12.71 -16.72 -4.54
N GLN A 280 12.27 -17.24 -3.39
CA GLN A 280 11.85 -18.64 -3.26
C GLN A 280 10.61 -19.03 -4.11
N LYS A 281 9.72 -18.09 -4.42
CA LYS A 281 8.63 -18.38 -5.38
C LYS A 281 9.17 -18.74 -6.76
N PHE A 282 10.35 -18.22 -7.12
CA PHE A 282 11.01 -18.52 -8.37
C PHE A 282 11.76 -19.86 -8.36
N GLU A 283 12.13 -20.39 -7.19
CA GLU A 283 12.64 -21.76 -7.05
C GLU A 283 11.60 -22.79 -7.53
N HIS A 284 10.31 -22.51 -7.30
CA HIS A 284 9.19 -23.33 -7.80
C HIS A 284 8.82 -23.06 -9.27
N TRP A 285 9.19 -21.90 -9.83
CA TRP A 285 8.82 -21.46 -11.19
C TRP A 285 9.96 -21.59 -12.21
N GLY A 286 11.15 -22.02 -11.76
CA GLY A 286 12.35 -22.22 -12.57
C GLY A 286 13.25 -20.98 -12.66
N TRP A 287 14.57 -21.19 -12.62
CA TRP A 287 15.59 -20.15 -12.62
C TRP A 287 15.68 -19.33 -13.93
N GLU A 288 15.23 -19.87 -15.07
CA GLU A 288 15.09 -19.08 -16.30
C GLU A 288 14.06 -17.95 -16.15
N THR A 289 13.00 -18.17 -15.37
CA THR A 289 11.99 -17.16 -15.05
C THR A 289 12.58 -16.05 -14.18
N LEU A 290 13.53 -16.38 -13.29
CA LEU A 290 14.27 -15.40 -12.48
C LEU A 290 15.20 -14.56 -13.36
N ASN A 291 15.97 -15.19 -14.25
CA ASN A 291 16.84 -14.47 -15.18
C ASN A 291 16.04 -13.50 -16.08
N GLY A 292 14.92 -13.95 -16.63
CA GLY A 292 14.04 -13.13 -17.49
C GLY A 292 13.16 -12.09 -16.76
N ARG A 293 13.01 -12.17 -15.44
CA ARG A 293 12.17 -11.23 -14.65
C ARG A 293 12.95 -10.32 -13.71
N VAL A 294 14.11 -10.74 -13.23
CA VAL A 294 14.92 -10.04 -12.23
C VAL A 294 16.22 -9.51 -12.84
N LEU A 295 16.87 -10.26 -13.75
CA LEU A 295 18.19 -9.92 -14.30
C LEU A 295 18.16 -9.38 -15.75
N ASN A 296 16.96 -9.19 -16.34
CA ASN A 296 16.83 -8.68 -17.72
C ASN A 296 16.89 -7.14 -17.76
N ALA A 297 17.92 -6.60 -18.42
CA ALA A 297 18.19 -5.17 -18.55
C ALA A 297 17.00 -4.36 -19.15
N GLU A 298 16.32 -4.86 -20.19
CA GLU A 298 15.20 -4.13 -20.82
C GLU A 298 13.99 -3.96 -19.88
N ARG A 299 13.80 -4.88 -18.93
CA ARG A 299 12.76 -4.74 -17.90
C ARG A 299 13.20 -3.82 -16.77
N SER A 300 14.47 -3.85 -16.40
CA SER A 300 15.04 -2.93 -15.42
C SER A 300 14.80 -1.49 -15.85
N ASP A 301 15.10 -1.14 -17.11
CA ASP A 301 14.91 0.21 -17.65
C ASP A 301 13.44 0.68 -17.62
N ASN A 302 12.51 -0.22 -17.95
CA ASN A 302 11.07 0.06 -17.90
C ASN A 302 10.59 0.26 -16.44
N LEU A 303 11.14 -0.51 -15.51
CA LEU A 303 10.82 -0.40 -14.09
C LEU A 303 11.36 0.90 -13.50
N THR A 304 12.62 1.25 -13.77
CA THR A 304 13.21 2.53 -13.36
C THR A 304 12.43 3.71 -13.95
N THR A 305 11.96 3.59 -15.20
CA THR A 305 11.09 4.62 -15.80
C THR A 305 9.76 4.75 -15.07
N LEU A 306 9.13 3.64 -14.70
CA LEU A 306 7.89 3.62 -13.92
C LEU A 306 8.11 4.24 -12.53
N GLN A 307 9.16 3.82 -11.82
CA GLN A 307 9.55 4.35 -10.51
C GLN A 307 9.77 5.86 -10.59
N LEU A 308 10.51 6.35 -11.59
CA LEU A 308 10.74 7.78 -11.79
C LEU A 308 9.43 8.54 -12.04
N LYS A 309 8.50 7.98 -12.82
CA LYS A 309 7.19 8.59 -13.06
C LYS A 309 6.34 8.64 -11.79
N LEU A 310 6.32 7.56 -11.00
CA LEU A 310 5.65 7.51 -9.71
C LEU A 310 6.23 8.55 -8.74
N LEU A 311 7.56 8.65 -8.67
CA LEU A 311 8.26 9.61 -7.83
C LEU A 311 7.94 11.05 -8.25
N LYS A 312 8.04 11.35 -9.55
CA LYS A 312 7.68 12.66 -10.13
C LYS A 312 6.24 13.03 -9.78
N ASN A 313 5.31 12.08 -9.87
CA ASN A 313 3.93 12.35 -9.47
C ASN A 313 3.79 12.54 -7.95
N GLY A 314 4.46 11.73 -7.14
CA GLY A 314 4.46 11.88 -5.69
C GLY A 314 4.93 13.27 -5.26
N PHE A 315 6.04 13.75 -5.81
CA PHE A 315 6.54 15.11 -5.58
C PHE A 315 5.56 16.19 -6.06
N ARG A 316 4.93 15.99 -7.23
CA ARG A 316 3.91 16.91 -7.76
C ARG A 316 2.73 17.06 -6.80
N LEU A 317 2.36 16.02 -6.07
CA LEU A 317 1.19 15.99 -5.19
C LEU A 317 1.47 16.45 -3.76
N LEU A 318 2.73 16.69 -3.40
CA LEU A 318 3.09 17.25 -2.10
C LEU A 318 2.73 18.73 -2.00
N ARG A 319 2.28 19.16 -0.81
CA ARG A 319 2.27 20.59 -0.46
C ARG A 319 3.69 21.11 -0.22
N VAL A 320 3.86 22.43 -0.25
CA VAL A 320 5.12 23.05 0.19
C VAL A 320 5.40 22.70 1.66
N GLY A 321 6.61 22.20 1.93
CA GLY A 321 7.01 21.72 3.26
C GLY A 321 6.50 20.31 3.62
N GLY A 322 5.84 19.61 2.69
CA GLY A 322 5.51 18.19 2.86
C GLY A 322 6.72 17.27 2.69
N PHE A 323 6.60 16.03 3.17
CA PHE A 323 7.66 15.01 3.08
C PHE A 323 7.25 13.84 2.18
N THR A 324 8.17 13.37 1.33
CA THR A 324 8.02 12.12 0.57
C THR A 324 8.90 11.03 1.17
N GLY A 325 8.33 9.84 1.32
CA GLY A 325 9.07 8.62 1.64
C GLY A 325 9.08 7.70 0.43
N LEU A 326 10.28 7.25 0.05
CA LEU A 326 10.46 6.23 -0.97
C LEU A 326 10.87 4.93 -0.29
N GLN A 327 10.12 3.86 -0.54
CA GLN A 327 10.60 2.53 -0.21
C GLN A 327 11.17 1.89 -1.47
N HIS A 328 12.50 1.74 -1.51
CA HIS A 328 13.19 1.00 -2.56
C HIS A 328 13.71 -0.31 -1.94
N LEU A 329 13.32 -1.46 -2.49
CA LEU A 329 13.85 -2.77 -2.12
C LEU A 329 14.59 -3.36 -3.33
N GLN A 330 15.62 -2.64 -3.80
CA GLN A 330 16.50 -3.09 -4.88
C GLN A 330 17.94 -2.88 -4.42
N PHE A 331 18.80 -3.86 -4.68
CA PHE A 331 20.24 -3.67 -4.58
C PHE A 331 20.73 -3.06 -5.89
N ASP A 332 20.77 -1.73 -5.99
CA ASP A 332 21.31 -1.08 -7.18
C ASP A 332 22.84 -1.08 -7.15
N SER A 333 23.41 -1.57 -8.25
CA SER A 333 24.80 -1.36 -8.62
C SER A 333 24.95 0.09 -9.07
N PHE A 334 25.79 0.85 -8.37
CA PHE A 334 26.32 2.10 -8.92
C PHE A 334 27.54 1.72 -9.78
N PRO A 335 27.53 1.96 -11.11
CA PRO A 335 28.78 2.03 -11.84
C PRO A 335 29.49 3.33 -11.44
N GLU A 336 30.78 3.22 -11.10
CA GLU A 336 31.70 4.37 -11.02
C GLU A 336 31.80 5.13 -12.35
#